data_AF-A0A949MAM1-F1
#
_entry.id   AF-A0A949MAM1-F1
#
_cell.length_a   1.000
_cell.length_b   1.000
_cell.length_c   1.000
_cell.angle_alpha   90.00
_cell.angle_beta   90.00
_cell.angle_gamma   90.00
#
_symmetry.space_group_name_H-M   'P 1'
#
loop_
_entity.id
_entity.type
_entity.pdbx_description
1 polymer ?
#
loop_
_entity_poly.entity_id
_entity_poly.type
_entity_poly.pdbx_seq_one_letter_code
_entity_poly.pdbx_strand_id
1 'polypeptide(L)'
;MPFLIATAFLPMIGLLLVVVAAIVIAVHPKSRTYGFASWVVAAVLAGLIYPSLYLEYLPTDYSKFLNILLQIAMFGMGATLTIEDFRRVLRMPKAVFIGAVLQFSVMPFLGWGLSRLLGLPAELTLGMVLLGASPGGISSNVITYLAKGNVALSVSMTAVSTLLAPIMTPLMVYVMHARLWRSITSKCF
;
A
#
# COMPACT_ATOMS: atom_id res chain seq x y z
N MET A 1 -41.35 6.83 -2.44
CA MET A 1 -40.74 6.49 -3.74
C MET A 1 -39.72 7.53 -4.26
N PRO A 2 -39.91 8.86 -4.20
CA PRO A 2 -38.91 9.81 -4.71
C PRO A 2 -37.62 9.91 -3.87
N PHE A 3 -37.70 9.63 -2.57
CA PHE A 3 -36.53 9.67 -1.65
C PHE A 3 -35.51 8.56 -1.95
N LEU A 4 -35.97 7.35 -2.30
CA LEU A 4 -35.12 6.21 -2.67
C LEU A 4 -34.41 6.42 -4.03
N ILE A 5 -35.07 7.08 -4.97
CA ILE A 5 -34.50 7.41 -6.29
C ILE A 5 -33.42 8.50 -6.12
N ALA A 6 -33.67 9.53 -5.30
CA ALA A 6 -32.71 10.59 -5.04
C ALA A 6 -31.45 10.08 -4.31
N THR A 7 -31.58 9.16 -3.35
CA THR A 7 -30.44 8.54 -2.64
C THR A 7 -29.59 7.62 -3.53
N ALA A 8 -30.15 7.07 -4.63
CA ALA A 8 -29.41 6.25 -5.58
C ALA A 8 -28.79 7.06 -6.73
N PHE A 9 -29.49 8.09 -7.21
CA PHE A 9 -29.05 8.93 -8.34
C PHE A 9 -27.93 9.92 -7.99
N LEU A 10 -28.01 10.58 -6.82
CA LEU A 10 -27.02 11.58 -6.41
C LEU A 10 -25.59 11.03 -6.26
N PRO A 11 -25.38 9.86 -5.62
CA PRO A 11 -24.03 9.31 -5.53
C PRO A 11 -23.55 8.78 -6.89
N MET A 12 -24.45 8.44 -7.84
CA MET A 12 -24.06 7.80 -9.12
C MET A 12 -23.47 8.84 -10.06
N ILE A 13 -24.02 10.05 -9.98
CA ILE A 13 -23.42 11.27 -10.53
C ILE A 13 -22.06 11.53 -9.87
N GLY A 14 -21.94 11.34 -8.55
CA GLY A 14 -20.67 11.49 -7.82
C GLY A 14 -19.57 10.52 -8.29
N LEU A 15 -19.90 9.23 -8.49
CA LEU A 15 -18.97 8.24 -9.05
C LEU A 15 -18.58 8.58 -10.48
N LEU A 16 -19.56 8.96 -11.31
CA LEU A 16 -19.32 9.37 -12.68
C LEU A 16 -18.37 10.58 -12.72
N LEU A 17 -18.57 11.58 -11.86
CA LEU A 17 -17.70 12.75 -11.76
C LEU A 17 -16.29 12.39 -11.30
N VAL A 18 -16.13 11.50 -10.32
CA VAL A 18 -14.83 11.03 -9.82
C VAL A 18 -14.08 10.25 -10.91
N VAL A 19 -14.77 9.36 -11.64
CA VAL A 19 -14.20 8.59 -12.74
C VAL A 19 -13.84 9.50 -13.93
N VAL A 20 -14.72 10.44 -14.29
CA VAL A 20 -14.46 11.43 -15.35
C VAL A 20 -13.29 12.32 -14.96
N ALA A 21 -13.20 12.79 -13.72
CA ALA A 21 -12.05 13.58 -13.24
C ALA A 21 -10.74 12.77 -13.32
N ALA A 22 -10.75 11.49 -12.94
CA ALA A 22 -9.59 10.62 -13.07
C ALA A 22 -9.19 10.40 -14.54
N ILE A 23 -10.15 10.21 -15.44
CA ILE A 23 -9.91 10.07 -16.88
C ILE A 23 -9.33 11.37 -17.47
N VAL A 24 -9.91 12.53 -17.15
CA VAL A 24 -9.45 13.84 -17.62
C VAL A 24 -8.01 14.08 -17.18
N ILE A 25 -7.68 13.82 -15.91
CA ILE A 25 -6.31 13.95 -15.38
C ILE A 25 -5.34 12.97 -16.06
N ALA A 26 -5.78 11.75 -16.36
CA ALA A 26 -4.97 10.73 -17.00
C ALA A 26 -4.73 10.99 -18.51
N VAL A 27 -5.68 11.62 -19.20
CA VAL A 27 -5.59 11.92 -20.64
C VAL A 27 -4.87 13.24 -20.91
N HIS A 28 -4.94 14.20 -19.99
CA HIS A 28 -4.36 15.51 -20.22
C HIS A 28 -2.81 15.45 -20.23
N PRO A 29 -2.14 15.90 -21.32
CA PRO A 29 -0.71 15.68 -21.55
C PRO A 29 0.20 16.31 -20.49
N LYS A 30 -0.28 17.34 -19.79
CA LYS A 30 0.45 18.03 -18.71
C LYS A 30 0.34 17.33 -17.34
N SER A 31 -0.67 16.49 -17.12
CA SER A 31 -0.95 15.84 -15.82
C SER A 31 -0.88 14.31 -15.86
N ARG A 32 -0.52 13.71 -17.02
CA ARG A 32 -0.44 12.25 -17.22
C ARG A 32 0.38 11.52 -16.16
N THR A 33 1.39 12.18 -15.62
CA THR A 33 2.24 11.70 -14.51
C THR A 33 1.44 11.37 -13.24
N TYR A 34 0.36 12.10 -12.95
CA TYR A 34 -0.49 11.88 -11.77
C TYR A 34 -1.64 10.90 -12.03
N GLY A 35 -1.74 10.36 -13.24
CA GLY A 35 -2.86 9.49 -13.63
C GLY A 35 -3.04 8.26 -12.73
N PHE A 36 -1.93 7.63 -12.31
CA PHE A 36 -2.02 6.51 -11.36
C PHE A 36 -2.59 6.95 -10.00
N ALA A 37 -2.09 8.05 -9.45
CA ALA A 37 -2.56 8.58 -8.16
C ALA A 37 -4.04 9.00 -8.22
N SER A 38 -4.49 9.61 -9.33
CA SER A 38 -5.90 9.97 -9.49
C SER A 38 -6.80 8.74 -9.54
N TRP A 39 -6.38 7.65 -10.18
CA TRP A 39 -7.14 6.39 -10.18
C TRP A 39 -7.21 5.75 -8.79
N VAL A 40 -6.13 5.80 -8.01
CA VAL A 40 -6.13 5.31 -6.62
C VAL A 40 -7.11 6.12 -5.76
N VAL A 41 -7.05 7.45 -5.83
CA VAL A 41 -7.98 8.32 -5.08
C VAL A 41 -9.43 8.06 -5.53
N ALA A 42 -9.66 7.94 -6.84
CA ALA A 42 -10.98 7.64 -7.37
C ALA A 42 -11.54 6.30 -6.85
N ALA A 43 -10.72 5.24 -6.84
CA ALA A 43 -11.12 3.94 -6.31
C ALA A 43 -11.41 3.96 -4.81
N VAL A 44 -10.63 4.70 -4.01
CA VAL A 44 -10.87 4.88 -2.57
C VAL A 44 -12.17 5.64 -2.33
N LEU A 45 -12.39 6.76 -3.03
CA LEU A 45 -13.63 7.53 -2.92
C LEU A 45 -14.85 6.72 -3.35
N ALA A 46 -14.73 5.93 -4.43
CA ALA A 46 -15.76 5.00 -4.86
C ALA A 46 -16.08 3.96 -3.77
N GLY A 47 -15.06 3.36 -3.14
CA GLY A 47 -15.23 2.41 -2.04
C GLY A 47 -15.89 3.01 -0.80
N LEU A 48 -15.57 4.27 -0.46
CA LEU A 48 -16.16 4.98 0.68
C LEU A 48 -17.61 5.39 0.43
N ILE A 49 -17.95 5.83 -0.79
CA ILE A 49 -19.31 6.28 -1.16
C ILE A 49 -20.23 5.08 -1.46
N TYR A 50 -19.66 3.97 -1.97
CA TYR A 50 -20.40 2.80 -2.42
C TYR A 50 -19.89 1.47 -1.86
N PRO A 51 -19.98 1.24 -0.54
CA PRO A 51 -19.59 -0.05 0.03
C PRO A 51 -20.45 -1.21 -0.52
N SER A 52 -21.72 -0.96 -0.86
CA SER A 52 -22.63 -1.99 -1.40
C SER A 52 -22.24 -2.50 -2.78
N LEU A 53 -21.68 -1.65 -3.66
CA LEU A 53 -21.18 -2.09 -4.97
C LEU A 53 -20.06 -3.12 -4.83
N TYR A 54 -19.16 -2.93 -3.87
CA TYR A 54 -18.08 -3.89 -3.64
C TYR A 54 -18.59 -5.17 -2.98
N LEU A 55 -19.58 -5.10 -2.10
CA LEU A 55 -20.12 -6.29 -1.43
C LEU A 55 -21.06 -7.13 -2.32
N GLU A 56 -21.68 -6.52 -3.33
CA GLU A 56 -22.63 -7.18 -4.23
C GLU A 56 -21.97 -7.68 -5.52
N TYR A 57 -21.00 -6.94 -6.07
CA TYR A 57 -20.32 -7.31 -7.32
C TYR A 57 -18.98 -8.03 -7.14
N LEU A 58 -18.29 -7.93 -5.99
CA LEU A 58 -17.13 -8.78 -5.77
C LEU A 58 -17.58 -10.19 -5.33
N PRO A 59 -16.81 -11.22 -5.71
CA PRO A 59 -17.08 -12.59 -5.28
C PRO A 59 -17.24 -12.66 -3.75
N THR A 60 -18.11 -13.55 -3.28
CA THR A 60 -18.31 -13.85 -1.84
C THR A 60 -16.99 -14.17 -1.11
N ASP A 61 -15.96 -14.59 -1.84
CA ASP A 61 -14.58 -14.75 -1.39
C ASP A 61 -13.68 -13.54 -1.74
N TYR A 62 -14.02 -12.33 -1.27
CA TYR A 62 -13.21 -11.11 -1.47
C TYR A 62 -11.71 -11.33 -1.17
N SER A 63 -11.41 -12.04 -0.08
CA SER A 63 -10.04 -12.35 0.33
C SER A 63 -9.27 -13.19 -0.69
N LYS A 64 -9.93 -14.16 -1.35
CA LYS A 64 -9.29 -14.97 -2.39
C LYS A 64 -9.01 -14.13 -3.64
N PHE A 65 -9.97 -13.29 -4.03
CA PHE A 65 -9.80 -12.38 -5.16
C PHE A 65 -8.63 -11.40 -4.94
N LEU A 66 -8.56 -10.78 -3.74
CA LEU A 66 -7.47 -9.89 -3.38
C LEU A 66 -6.12 -10.60 -3.37
N ASN A 67 -6.05 -11.82 -2.82
CA ASN A 67 -4.83 -12.62 -2.82
C ASN A 67 -4.36 -12.95 -4.24
N ILE A 68 -5.26 -13.33 -5.14
CA ILE A 68 -4.93 -13.60 -6.55
C ILE A 68 -4.41 -12.32 -7.23
N LEU A 69 -5.06 -11.18 -6.98
CA LEU A 69 -4.63 -9.91 -7.56
C LEU A 69 -3.23 -9.50 -7.05
N LEU A 70 -2.96 -9.68 -5.75
CA LEU A 70 -1.64 -9.46 -5.16
C LEU A 70 -0.60 -10.41 -5.75
N GLN A 71 -0.92 -11.69 -5.95
CA GLN A 71 -0.02 -12.65 -6.59
C GLN A 71 0.33 -12.23 -8.02
N ILE A 72 -0.66 -11.81 -8.81
CA ILE A 72 -0.43 -11.31 -10.17
C ILE A 72 0.44 -10.04 -10.14
N ALA A 73 0.17 -9.10 -9.22
CA ALA A 73 0.94 -7.87 -9.09
C ALA A 73 2.40 -8.13 -8.67
N MET A 74 2.62 -9.01 -7.69
CA MET A 74 3.96 -9.38 -7.23
C MET A 74 4.71 -10.24 -8.27
N PHE A 75 4.00 -11.09 -9.03
CA PHE A 75 4.57 -11.78 -10.17
C PHE A 75 5.00 -10.81 -11.27
N GLY A 76 4.18 -9.80 -11.57
CA GLY A 76 4.52 -8.73 -12.50
C GLY A 76 5.77 -7.96 -12.07
N MET A 77 5.91 -7.63 -10.77
CA MET A 77 7.16 -7.06 -10.23
C MET A 77 8.34 -8.01 -10.48
N GLY A 78 8.19 -9.29 -10.14
CA GLY A 78 9.26 -10.29 -10.30
C GLY A 78 9.71 -10.48 -11.74
N ALA A 79 8.77 -10.50 -12.69
CA ALA A 79 9.06 -10.61 -14.12
C ALA A 79 9.81 -9.40 -14.69
N THR A 80 9.75 -8.24 -14.04
CA THR A 80 10.50 -7.04 -14.43
C THR A 80 11.91 -6.96 -13.83
N LEU A 81 12.29 -7.86 -12.91
CA LEU A 81 13.63 -7.87 -12.32
C LEU A 81 14.67 -8.42 -13.29
N THR A 82 15.77 -7.68 -13.44
CA THR A 82 16.90 -8.07 -14.30
C THR A 82 18.08 -8.56 -13.47
N ILE A 83 18.95 -9.36 -14.09
CA ILE A 83 20.21 -9.82 -13.45
C ILE A 83 21.10 -8.62 -13.09
N GLU A 84 21.04 -7.55 -13.87
CA GLU A 84 21.68 -6.27 -13.59
C GLU A 84 21.26 -5.66 -12.25
N ASP A 85 20.00 -5.80 -11.85
CA ASP A 85 19.49 -5.27 -10.57
C ASP A 85 20.11 -6.01 -9.38
N PHE A 86 20.31 -7.33 -9.49
CA PHE A 86 21.03 -8.14 -8.49
C PHE A 86 22.53 -7.80 -8.46
N ARG A 87 23.15 -7.65 -9.63
CA ARG A 87 24.57 -7.25 -9.73
C ARG A 87 24.80 -5.87 -9.11
N ARG A 88 23.81 -4.98 -9.21
CA ARG A 88 23.87 -3.64 -8.61
C ARG A 88 23.81 -3.66 -7.09
N VAL A 89 23.04 -4.57 -6.49
CA VAL A 89 23.04 -4.79 -5.02
C VAL A 89 24.46 -5.09 -4.53
N LEU A 90 25.20 -5.93 -5.26
CA LEU A 90 26.59 -6.28 -4.93
C LEU A 90 27.59 -5.13 -5.14
N ARG A 91 27.28 -4.18 -6.04
CA ARG A 91 28.13 -2.99 -6.27
C ARG A 91 27.92 -1.88 -5.24
N MET A 92 26.73 -1.76 -4.68
CA MET A 92 26.39 -0.71 -3.70
C MET A 92 25.77 -1.29 -2.41
N PRO A 93 26.41 -2.26 -1.74
CA PRO A 93 25.80 -3.00 -0.63
C PRO A 93 25.50 -2.10 0.58
N LYS A 94 26.34 -1.08 0.84
CA LYS A 94 26.12 -0.14 1.95
C LYS A 94 24.82 0.63 1.82
N ALA A 95 24.53 1.16 0.63
CA ALA A 95 23.31 1.95 0.39
C ALA A 95 22.05 1.07 0.50
N VAL A 96 22.10 -0.14 -0.07
CA VAL A 96 20.98 -1.09 -0.01
C VAL A 96 20.74 -1.58 1.43
N PHE A 97 21.80 -1.88 2.18
CA PHE A 97 21.69 -2.32 3.57
C PHE A 97 21.10 -1.22 4.47
N ILE A 98 21.61 0.01 4.36
CA ILE A 98 21.06 1.15 5.11
C ILE A 98 19.59 1.36 4.77
N GLY A 99 19.24 1.32 3.47
CA GLY A 99 17.85 1.40 3.03
C GLY A 99 16.97 0.30 3.62
N ALA A 100 17.44 -0.95 3.65
CA ALA A 100 16.69 -2.08 4.21
C ALA A 100 16.48 -1.93 5.73
N VAL A 101 17.52 -1.51 6.45
CA VAL A 101 17.43 -1.26 7.89
C VAL A 101 16.45 -0.13 8.18
N LEU A 102 16.51 0.97 7.42
CA LEU A 102 15.58 2.08 7.57
C LEU A 102 14.14 1.66 7.24
N GLN A 103 13.93 0.90 6.16
CA GLN A 103 12.61 0.39 5.75
C GLN A 103 11.99 -0.46 6.87
N PHE A 104 12.70 -1.48 7.35
CA PHE A 104 12.14 -2.44 8.32
C PHE A 104 12.26 -1.99 9.78
N SER A 105 12.98 -0.91 10.08
CA SER A 105 13.03 -0.35 11.43
C SER A 105 12.16 0.90 11.51
N VAL A 106 12.49 1.94 10.75
CA VAL A 106 11.88 3.26 10.89
C VAL A 106 10.40 3.24 10.51
N MET A 107 10.00 2.58 9.41
CA MET A 107 8.58 2.57 9.02
C MET A 107 7.67 1.87 10.04
N PRO A 108 7.99 0.67 10.57
CA PRO A 108 7.19 0.07 11.64
C PRO A 108 7.14 0.91 12.92
N PHE A 109 8.27 1.49 13.33
CA PHE A 109 8.31 2.35 14.52
C PHE A 109 7.49 3.63 14.34
N LEU A 110 7.48 4.21 13.13
CA LEU A 110 6.62 5.34 12.80
C LEU A 110 5.14 4.93 12.82
N GLY A 111 4.77 3.78 12.26
CA GLY A 111 3.38 3.26 12.34
C GLY A 111 2.90 3.06 13.78
N TRP A 112 3.76 2.53 14.64
CA TRP A 112 3.50 2.40 16.08
C TRP A 112 3.45 3.75 16.81
N GLY A 113 4.35 4.68 16.48
CA GLY A 113 4.39 6.01 17.09
C GLY A 113 3.13 6.82 16.74
N LEU A 114 2.76 6.84 15.47
CA LEU A 114 1.56 7.53 14.98
C LEU A 114 0.28 6.94 15.57
N SER A 115 0.16 5.63 15.64
CA SER A 115 -1.01 4.98 16.27
C SER A 115 -1.16 5.33 17.75
N ARG A 116 -0.05 5.47 18.49
CA ARG A 116 -0.08 5.97 19.87
C ARG A 116 -0.46 7.44 19.97
N LEU A 117 0.07 8.30 19.09
CA LEU A 117 -0.28 9.72 19.06
C LEU A 117 -1.76 9.93 18.74
N LEU A 118 -2.33 9.09 17.88
CA LEU A 118 -3.74 9.12 17.49
C LEU A 118 -4.66 8.35 18.45
N GLY A 119 -4.13 7.70 19.49
CA GLY A 119 -4.91 6.94 20.46
C GLY A 119 -5.66 5.73 19.87
N LEU A 120 -5.12 5.11 18.82
CA LEU A 120 -5.79 4.02 18.12
C LEU A 120 -5.92 2.75 19.00
N PRO A 121 -6.99 1.97 18.83
CA PRO A 121 -7.13 0.66 19.46
C PRO A 121 -6.02 -0.29 18.98
N ALA A 122 -5.82 -1.37 19.73
CA ALA A 122 -4.67 -2.25 19.56
C ALA A 122 -4.69 -2.98 18.21
N GLU A 123 -5.88 -3.32 17.71
CA GLU A 123 -6.10 -3.98 16.43
C GLU A 123 -5.65 -3.08 15.27
N LEU A 124 -6.02 -1.79 15.31
CA LEU A 124 -5.62 -0.82 14.29
C LEU A 124 -4.12 -0.48 14.39
N THR A 125 -3.58 -0.46 15.61
CA THR A 125 -2.13 -0.28 15.83
C THR A 125 -1.34 -1.43 15.20
N LEU A 126 -1.79 -2.67 15.35
CA LEU A 126 -1.15 -3.82 14.71
C LEU A 126 -1.21 -3.71 13.18
N GLY A 127 -2.36 -3.28 12.63
CA GLY A 127 -2.51 -2.99 11.20
C GLY A 127 -1.54 -1.92 10.69
N MET A 128 -1.34 -0.84 11.45
CA MET A 128 -0.37 0.22 11.11
C MET A 128 1.08 -0.26 11.14
N VAL A 129 1.43 -1.10 12.11
CA VAL A 129 2.77 -1.72 12.19
C VAL A 129 2.98 -2.69 11.03
N LEU A 130 1.97 -3.52 10.70
CA LEU A 130 1.99 -4.43 9.56
C LEU A 130 2.20 -3.66 8.25
N LEU A 131 1.49 -2.54 8.07
CA LEU A 131 1.63 -1.67 6.91
C LEU A 131 3.05 -1.09 6.80
N GLY A 132 3.63 -0.64 7.93
CA GLY A 132 5.01 -0.15 7.97
C GLY A 132 6.06 -1.25 7.78
N ALA A 133 5.77 -2.50 8.15
CA ALA A 133 6.68 -3.64 8.02
C ALA A 133 6.62 -4.31 6.63
N SER A 134 5.75 -3.82 5.75
CA SER A 134 5.61 -4.29 4.38
C SER A 134 6.79 -3.80 3.50
N PRO A 135 7.25 -4.60 2.53
CA PRO A 135 8.27 -4.17 1.57
C PRO A 135 7.78 -3.03 0.68
N GLY A 136 8.74 -2.39 -0.01
CA GLY A 136 8.44 -1.32 -0.97
C GLY A 136 7.62 -1.79 -2.17
N GLY A 137 6.75 -0.92 -2.68
CA GLY A 137 5.95 -1.18 -3.88
C GLY A 137 6.60 -0.68 -5.17
N ILE A 138 6.16 -1.20 -6.33
CA ILE A 138 6.68 -0.86 -7.67
C ILE A 138 6.52 0.63 -8.00
N SER A 139 5.48 1.28 -7.44
CA SER A 139 5.20 2.71 -7.63
C SER A 139 6.34 3.61 -7.15
N SER A 140 7.13 3.17 -6.16
CA SER A 140 8.29 3.90 -5.65
C SER A 140 9.36 4.15 -6.72
N ASN A 141 9.48 3.24 -7.70
CA ASN A 141 10.44 3.38 -8.80
C ASN A 141 10.05 4.53 -9.74
N VAL A 142 8.75 4.67 -10.04
CA VAL A 142 8.21 5.77 -10.84
C VAL A 142 8.38 7.09 -10.10
N ILE A 143 8.06 7.13 -8.81
CA ILE A 143 8.21 8.35 -7.99
C ILE A 143 9.69 8.76 -7.92
N THR A 144 10.61 7.81 -7.75
CA THR A 144 12.05 8.08 -7.75
C THR A 144 12.51 8.66 -9.09
N TYR A 145 12.01 8.15 -10.21
CA TYR A 145 12.31 8.68 -11.54
C TYR A 145 11.85 10.14 -11.67
N LEU A 146 10.63 10.45 -11.23
CA LEU A 146 10.06 11.80 -11.26
C LEU A 146 10.80 12.77 -10.33
N ALA A 147 11.25 12.28 -9.18
CA ALA A 147 12.07 13.04 -8.24
C ALA A 147 13.53 13.24 -8.73
N LYS A 148 13.88 12.76 -9.94
CA LYS A 148 15.25 12.73 -10.48
C LYS A 148 16.24 12.01 -9.55
N GLY A 149 15.73 11.06 -8.78
CA GLY A 149 16.52 10.23 -7.89
C GLY A 149 17.18 9.05 -8.61
N ASN A 150 17.90 8.24 -7.83
CA ASN A 150 18.55 7.04 -8.34
C ASN A 150 17.53 5.89 -8.47
N VAL A 151 16.85 5.80 -9.61
CA VAL A 151 15.88 4.74 -9.93
C VAL A 151 16.51 3.35 -9.80
N ALA A 152 17.76 3.24 -10.23
CA ALA A 152 18.54 2.02 -10.15
C ALA A 152 18.72 1.53 -8.71
N LEU A 153 18.92 2.44 -7.75
CA LEU A 153 18.95 2.14 -6.32
C LEU A 153 17.54 1.76 -5.81
N SER A 154 16.49 2.47 -6.22
CA SER A 154 15.09 2.19 -5.82
C SER A 154 14.65 0.78 -6.22
N VAL A 155 14.94 0.36 -7.45
CA VAL A 155 14.61 -0.98 -7.95
C VAL A 155 15.35 -2.05 -7.15
N SER A 156 16.66 -1.89 -6.94
CA SER A 156 17.47 -2.82 -6.13
C SER A 156 17.00 -2.88 -4.67
N MET A 157 16.63 -1.75 -4.07
CA MET A 157 16.08 -1.71 -2.71
C MET A 157 14.75 -2.45 -2.62
N THR A 158 13.84 -2.18 -3.58
CA THR A 158 12.55 -2.86 -3.66
C THR A 158 12.74 -4.37 -3.74
N ALA A 159 13.59 -4.85 -4.66
CA ALA A 159 13.90 -6.27 -4.83
C ALA A 159 14.40 -6.92 -3.54
N VAL A 160 15.39 -6.31 -2.88
CA VAL A 160 15.95 -6.83 -1.62
C VAL A 160 14.92 -6.80 -0.50
N SER A 161 14.13 -5.74 -0.38
CA SER A 161 13.08 -5.67 0.64
C SER A 161 12.00 -6.73 0.44
N THR A 162 11.59 -7.01 -0.80
CA THR A 162 10.61 -8.05 -1.12
C THR A 162 11.16 -9.45 -0.82
N LEU A 163 12.44 -9.71 -1.05
CA LEU A 163 13.09 -10.98 -0.69
C LEU A 163 13.25 -11.15 0.84
N LEU A 164 13.47 -10.06 1.57
CA LEU A 164 13.59 -10.07 3.04
C LEU A 164 12.23 -10.10 3.76
N ALA A 165 11.15 -9.64 3.11
CA ALA A 165 9.83 -9.49 3.71
C ALA A 165 9.28 -10.76 4.40
N PRO A 166 9.41 -11.98 3.84
CA PRO A 166 8.90 -13.20 4.49
C PRO A 166 9.49 -13.46 5.88
N ILE A 167 10.68 -12.93 6.17
CA ILE A 167 11.35 -13.08 7.47
C ILE A 167 11.15 -11.81 8.32
N MET A 168 11.40 -10.64 7.74
CA MET A 168 11.42 -9.38 8.47
C MET A 168 10.03 -8.92 8.93
N THR A 169 9.01 -9.08 8.07
CA THR A 169 7.64 -8.68 8.38
C THR A 169 7.06 -9.46 9.58
N PRO A 170 7.07 -10.80 9.64
CA PRO A 170 6.59 -11.51 10.81
C PRO A 170 7.45 -11.28 12.06
N LEU A 171 8.77 -11.09 11.90
CA LEU A 171 9.67 -10.77 13.03
C LEU A 171 9.28 -9.44 13.70
N MET A 172 9.03 -8.39 12.91
CA MET A 172 8.63 -7.08 13.44
C MET A 172 7.28 -7.13 14.13
N VAL A 173 6.32 -7.86 13.54
CA VAL A 173 5.00 -8.08 14.12
C VAL A 173 5.13 -8.84 15.44
N TYR A 174 5.95 -9.89 15.51
CA TYR A 174 6.18 -10.65 16.74
C TYR A 174 6.73 -9.78 17.87
N VAL A 175 7.76 -8.98 17.59
CA VAL A 175 8.39 -8.06 18.56
C VAL A 175 7.39 -7.01 19.08
N MET A 176 6.58 -6.46 18.19
CA MET A 176 5.59 -5.42 18.52
C MET A 176 4.34 -6.00 19.20
N HIS A 177 3.85 -7.14 18.73
CA HIS A 177 2.71 -7.87 19.29
C HIS A 177 2.98 -8.30 20.74
N ALA A 178 4.20 -8.77 21.05
CA ALA A 178 4.58 -9.11 22.43
C ALA A 178 4.51 -7.91 23.41
N ARG A 179 4.62 -6.68 22.90
CA ARG A 179 4.40 -5.45 23.67
C ARG A 179 2.94 -5.01 23.69
N LEU A 180 2.23 -5.17 22.57
CA LEU A 180 0.83 -4.75 22.43
C LEU A 180 -0.17 -5.67 23.13
N TRP A 181 0.03 -6.99 23.06
CA TRP A 181 -0.88 -7.98 23.66
C TRP A 181 -1.06 -7.77 25.17
N ARG A 182 0.02 -7.39 25.88
CA ARG A 182 -0.03 -7.02 27.30
C ARG A 182 -1.00 -5.87 27.61
N SER A 183 -1.21 -4.94 26.67
CA SER A 183 -2.16 -3.83 26.81
C SER A 183 -3.60 -4.21 26.48
N ILE A 184 -3.82 -5.27 25.70
CA ILE A 184 -5.16 -5.78 25.37
C ILE A 184 -5.67 -6.62 26.54
N THR A 185 -4.84 -7.53 27.07
CA THR A 185 -5.21 -8.40 28.19
C THR A 185 -5.51 -7.61 29.47
N SER A 186 -4.83 -6.48 29.72
CA SER A 186 -5.09 -5.63 30.90
C SER A 186 -6.37 -4.79 30.83
N LYS A 187 -7.07 -4.77 29.68
CA LYS A 187 -8.38 -4.11 29.54
C LYS A 187 -9.54 -5.12 29.47
N CYS A 188 -9.24 -6.41 29.28
CA CYS A 188 -10.21 -7.50 29.25
C CYS A 188 -10.32 -8.26 30.59
N PHE A 189 -9.55 -7.89 31.62
CA PHE A 189 -9.67 -8.37 32.99
C PHE A 189 -9.69 -7.19 33.96
#